data_AF-A0A7J7FZF2-F1
#
_entry.id   AF-A0A7J7FZF2-F1
#
_cell.length_a   1.000
_cell.length_b   1.000
_cell.length_c   1.000
_cell.angle_alpha   90.00
_cell.angle_beta   90.00
_cell.angle_gamma   90.00
#
_symmetry.space_group_name_H-M   'P 1'
#
loop_
_entity.id
_entity.type
_entity.pdbx_description
1 polymer ?
#
loop_
_entity_poly.entity_id
_entity_poly.type
_entity_poly.pdbx_seq_one_letter_code
_entity_poly.pdbx_strand_id
1 'polypeptide(L)'
;MSNVLDSPWRGCAAYYRHTVNEDHAQAAQFLTETVYYINCDVLTPPLPDIEYRSNNAESDILRHVFRWDDTPFEVVFRNGFEAICQQDTPDDVFFNLDHYVHEAGRPLDSRRPATHAFISTTLDSGWHPRLNPGTQRQVYRYEIYAPGGIWVAQTLGNRYRHGAQDEVIFVAGIAPQYIRSAQLFTLTGTTAGTSRQRVNNELIENWNFNPDPSRLLNIQNPVSYCYDQDPNGSRRSRVDLTINTYQPSATSSVREKRQVSTNRNSDTTNWYAGAVANLESYINAAFRSSRPNEAYLFMKNEYVLLNYAPGTTNDKVLFGPRFICDGYPSLAGTAFAEHAIDCAFGSYNRDEAFIFSGNLCAQINYAPHTPNDKIIKGPMTITAMFPFFKDTVFKNGVDAAFEAMTRYGYEAYLFKDNQYAHINYDSNYLLNPIRIITQGFPSLKNTMFESGIDAAFASHRTNEAYLFKKDYYALINFAPRTTNDYISVKKISDHWPSLRNILPRKNHGLDVHDHTKPAADRDHDEL
;
A
#
# COMPACT_ATOMS: atom_id res chain seq x y z
N MET A 1 -14.73 22.54 11.69
CA MET A 1 -13.41 21.87 11.77
C MET A 1 -13.13 21.33 10.38
N SER A 2 -12.49 22.16 9.56
CA SER A 2 -12.19 21.87 8.16
C SER A 2 -11.13 20.78 8.06
N ASN A 3 -11.34 19.87 7.11
CA ASN A 3 -10.54 18.68 6.83
C ASN A 3 -9.03 18.94 6.86
N VAL A 4 -8.38 18.33 7.86
CA VAL A 4 -6.93 18.12 7.99
C VAL A 4 -6.38 17.14 6.94
N LEU A 5 -7.25 16.55 6.13
CA LEU A 5 -6.97 15.36 5.31
C LEU A 5 -5.98 15.58 4.15
N ASP A 6 -5.64 16.83 3.77
CA ASP A 6 -4.73 17.13 2.64
C ASP A 6 -3.59 18.12 3.00
N SER A 7 -3.29 18.33 4.28
CA SER A 7 -2.31 19.35 4.67
C SER A 7 -0.85 18.87 4.51
N PRO A 8 0.07 19.68 3.94
CA PRO A 8 1.46 19.30 3.67
C PRO A 8 2.26 18.81 4.88
N TRP A 9 1.89 19.23 6.09
CA TRP A 9 2.56 18.81 7.33
C TRP A 9 2.44 17.31 7.60
N ARG A 10 1.41 16.64 7.04
CA ARG A 10 1.20 15.20 7.24
C ARG A 10 2.37 14.38 6.70
N GLY A 11 3.13 14.88 5.72
CA GLY A 11 4.32 14.23 5.16
C GLY A 11 5.40 13.89 6.20
N CYS A 12 5.57 14.75 7.21
CA CYS A 12 6.56 14.62 8.29
C CYS A 12 5.95 14.41 9.69
N ALA A 13 4.69 13.95 9.76
CA ALA A 13 3.95 13.85 11.02
C ALA A 13 4.33 12.64 11.88
N ALA A 14 4.99 11.63 11.31
CA ALA A 14 5.28 10.36 11.99
C ALA A 14 6.12 10.51 13.27
N TYR A 15 6.92 11.57 13.39
CA TYR A 15 7.74 11.80 14.58
C TYR A 15 6.91 12.26 15.80
N TYR A 16 5.79 12.94 15.57
CA TYR A 16 5.04 13.60 16.63
C TYR A 16 3.95 12.70 17.22
N ARG A 17 3.83 12.72 18.56
CA ARG A 17 2.80 11.98 19.28
C ARG A 17 1.44 12.69 19.14
N HIS A 18 0.46 12.01 18.55
CA HIS A 18 -0.95 12.40 18.39
C HIS A 18 -1.74 12.67 19.68
N THR A 19 -1.42 13.75 20.38
CA THR A 19 -2.45 14.74 20.64
C THR A 19 -2.00 15.96 19.87
N VAL A 20 -2.44 16.09 18.61
CA VAL A 20 -2.06 17.23 17.76
C VAL A 20 -2.72 18.47 18.36
N ASN A 21 -2.01 19.13 19.27
CA ASN A 21 -2.19 20.55 19.45
C ASN A 21 -1.63 21.25 18.19
N GLU A 22 -2.00 22.50 18.00
CA GLU A 22 -1.52 23.30 16.87
C GLU A 22 0.02 23.31 16.77
N ASP A 23 0.71 23.19 17.91
CA ASP A 23 2.18 23.16 17.99
C ASP A 23 2.80 21.98 17.23
N HIS A 24 2.28 20.76 17.39
CA HIS A 24 2.80 19.59 16.66
C HIS A 24 2.57 19.69 15.15
N ALA A 25 1.41 20.23 14.74
CA ALA A 25 1.13 20.44 13.32
C ALA A 25 2.07 21.49 12.72
N GLN A 26 2.32 22.58 13.45
CA GLN A 26 3.28 23.62 13.05
C GLN A 26 4.72 23.07 12.98
N ALA A 27 5.13 22.25 13.95
CA ALA A 27 6.45 21.63 13.94
C ALA A 27 6.63 20.66 12.76
N ALA A 28 5.63 19.83 12.48
CA ALA A 28 5.64 18.96 11.30
C ALA A 28 5.63 19.75 9.99
N GLN A 29 4.91 20.87 9.93
CA GLN A 29 4.93 21.76 8.78
C GLN A 29 6.32 22.35 8.55
N PHE A 30 6.95 22.88 9.60
CA PHE A 30 8.29 23.43 9.53
C PHE A 30 9.31 22.38 9.05
N LEU A 31 9.16 21.14 9.51
CA LEU A 31 10.00 20.03 9.07
C LEU A 31 9.80 19.71 7.59
N THR A 32 8.55 19.65 7.10
CA THR A 32 8.25 19.50 5.67
C THR A 32 8.87 20.62 4.83
N GLU A 33 8.74 21.87 5.27
CA GLU A 33 9.31 23.04 4.58
C GLU A 33 10.84 23.01 4.56
N THR A 34 11.47 22.59 5.66
CA THR A 34 12.94 22.45 5.76
C THR A 34 13.46 21.39 4.80
N VAL A 35 12.85 20.20 4.80
CA VAL A 35 13.25 19.12 3.87
C VAL A 35 13.04 19.56 2.43
N TYR A 36 11.92 20.21 2.11
CA TYR A 36 11.68 20.75 0.77
C TYR A 36 12.74 21.77 0.36
N TYR A 37 13.02 22.76 1.20
CA TYR A 37 14.02 23.79 0.92
C TYR A 37 15.40 23.18 0.64
N ILE A 38 15.87 22.29 1.51
CA ILE A 38 17.20 21.66 1.35
C ILE A 38 17.27 20.85 0.05
N ASN A 39 16.25 20.06 -0.28
CA ASN A 39 16.33 19.13 -1.40
C ASN A 39 15.89 19.71 -2.76
N CYS A 40 14.99 20.69 -2.77
CA CYS A 40 14.42 21.28 -3.98
C CYS A 40 15.02 22.65 -4.32
N ASP A 41 15.50 23.42 -3.33
CA ASP A 41 16.02 24.78 -3.57
C ASP A 41 17.56 24.86 -3.42
N VAL A 42 18.13 24.12 -2.47
CA VAL A 42 19.57 24.19 -2.14
C VAL A 42 20.41 23.10 -2.83
N LEU A 43 19.92 21.86 -2.87
CA LEU A 43 20.64 20.72 -3.43
C LEU A 43 21.05 21.01 -4.88
N THR A 44 22.24 20.56 -5.28
CA THR A 44 22.74 20.71 -6.64
C THR A 44 23.08 19.34 -7.24
N PRO A 45 22.36 18.86 -8.27
CA PRO A 45 21.17 19.48 -8.87
C PRO A 45 19.92 19.35 -7.98
N PRO A 46 18.98 20.32 -8.00
CA PRO A 46 17.79 20.29 -7.16
C PRO A 46 16.86 19.13 -7.55
N LEU A 47 16.08 18.63 -6.58
CA LEU A 47 14.95 17.74 -6.85
C LEU A 47 13.77 18.55 -7.39
N PRO A 48 12.95 17.97 -8.30
CA PRO A 48 11.79 18.68 -8.84
C PRO A 48 10.67 18.86 -7.81
N ASP A 49 10.47 17.89 -6.94
CA ASP A 49 9.48 17.89 -5.86
C ASP A 49 9.80 16.76 -4.86
N ILE A 50 9.09 16.71 -3.72
CA ILE A 50 9.11 15.60 -2.76
C ILE A 50 7.77 14.89 -2.78
N GLU A 51 7.80 13.61 -3.16
CA GLU A 51 6.60 12.79 -3.27
C GLU A 51 6.37 12.02 -1.97
N TYR A 52 5.27 12.31 -1.28
CA TYR A 52 4.85 11.61 -0.07
C TYR A 52 3.83 10.50 -0.37
N ARG A 53 3.68 9.57 0.57
CA ARG A 53 2.59 8.59 0.54
C ARG A 53 1.24 9.30 0.60
N SER A 54 0.29 8.81 -0.22
CA SER A 54 -1.06 9.38 -0.27
C SER A 54 -1.73 9.34 1.10
N ASN A 55 -2.32 10.46 1.49
CA ASN A 55 -3.19 10.55 2.66
C ASN A 55 -4.68 10.42 2.30
N ASN A 56 -5.01 10.23 1.02
CA ASN A 56 -6.37 10.04 0.56
C ASN A 56 -6.96 8.78 1.21
N ALA A 57 -8.17 8.94 1.77
CA ALA A 57 -8.80 7.94 2.64
C ALA A 57 -7.83 7.37 3.71
N GLU A 58 -6.84 8.16 4.13
CA GLU A 58 -5.86 7.83 5.17
C GLU A 58 -4.95 6.65 4.81
N SER A 59 -4.75 6.41 3.51
CA SER A 59 -3.98 5.27 3.01
C SER A 59 -2.54 5.20 3.57
N ASP A 60 -1.87 6.33 3.80
CA ASP A 60 -0.55 6.42 4.43
C ASP A 60 -0.47 5.74 5.80
N ILE A 61 -1.45 5.98 6.68
CA ILE A 61 -1.48 5.43 8.04
C ILE A 61 -2.21 4.08 8.11
N LEU A 62 -3.03 3.76 7.12
CA LEU A 62 -3.73 2.47 7.06
C LEU A 62 -2.89 1.35 6.46
N ARG A 63 -1.78 1.65 5.77
CA ARG A 63 -0.94 0.66 5.08
C ARG A 63 0.42 0.53 5.76
N HIS A 64 0.86 -0.70 5.98
CA HIS A 64 2.09 -0.96 6.71
C HIS A 64 3.33 -0.64 5.86
N VAL A 65 4.42 -0.40 6.57
CA VAL A 65 5.81 -0.51 6.10
C VAL A 65 6.59 -1.33 7.12
N PHE A 66 7.73 -1.86 6.72
CA PHE A 66 8.58 -2.68 7.55
C PHE A 66 9.93 -2.02 7.81
N ARG A 67 10.46 -2.21 9.02
CA ARG A 67 11.83 -1.84 9.37
C ARG A 67 12.56 -3.01 10.00
N TRP A 68 13.80 -3.23 9.59
CA TRP A 68 14.70 -4.19 10.20
C TRP A 68 15.69 -3.47 11.11
N ASP A 69 15.78 -3.87 12.38
CA ASP A 69 16.63 -3.20 13.36
C ASP A 69 17.16 -4.15 14.45
N ASP A 70 18.35 -3.88 14.94
CA ASP A 70 18.99 -4.54 16.07
C ASP A 70 18.46 -4.04 17.42
N THR A 71 17.83 -2.87 17.44
CA THR A 71 17.27 -2.28 18.66
C THR A 71 16.19 -3.22 19.19
N PRO A 72 16.23 -3.62 20.48
CA PRO A 72 15.21 -4.47 21.08
C PRO A 72 13.82 -3.83 21.10
N PHE A 73 12.79 -4.65 20.96
CA PHE A 73 11.40 -4.17 20.86
C PHE A 73 10.97 -3.40 22.11
N GLU A 74 11.51 -3.69 23.29
CA GLU A 74 11.19 -3.01 24.54
C GLU A 74 11.60 -1.52 24.51
N VAL A 75 12.69 -1.22 23.79
CA VAL A 75 13.20 0.13 23.60
C VAL A 75 12.37 0.84 22.53
N VAL A 76 12.16 0.18 21.37
CA VAL A 76 11.40 0.74 20.25
C VAL A 76 9.94 1.01 20.62
N PHE A 77 9.26 0.09 21.31
CA PHE A 77 7.87 0.28 21.74
C PHE A 77 7.69 1.36 22.81
N ARG A 78 8.76 1.73 23.52
CA ARG A 78 8.76 2.81 24.51
C ARG A 78 9.04 4.17 23.88
N ASN A 79 10.03 4.23 22.99
CA ASN A 79 10.60 5.49 22.53
C ASN A 79 10.23 5.82 21.08
N GLY A 80 9.94 4.81 20.26
CA GLY A 80 9.87 4.95 18.81
C GLY A 80 11.24 4.81 18.16
N PHE A 81 11.32 5.21 16.89
CA PHE A 81 12.58 5.44 16.18
C PHE A 81 12.87 6.94 16.13
N GLU A 82 14.12 7.33 16.36
CA GLU A 82 14.53 8.73 16.36
C GLU A 82 15.89 8.86 15.67
N ALA A 83 16.00 9.81 14.75
CA ALA A 83 17.24 10.22 14.13
C ALA A 83 17.96 11.21 15.06
N ILE A 84 18.83 10.69 15.91
CA ILE A 84 19.57 11.52 16.88
C ILE A 84 20.74 12.19 16.15
N CYS A 85 20.65 13.50 15.94
CA CYS A 85 21.70 14.27 15.25
C CYS A 85 23.06 14.10 15.94
N GLN A 86 24.06 13.69 15.17
CA GLN A 86 25.45 13.72 15.61
C GLN A 86 25.91 15.18 15.73
N GLN A 87 26.53 15.51 16.88
CA GLN A 87 27.11 16.84 17.12
C GLN A 87 27.96 17.29 15.91
N ASP A 88 27.77 18.55 15.50
CA ASP A 88 28.43 19.22 14.36
C ASP A 88 27.97 18.83 12.94
N THR A 89 26.88 18.06 12.79
CA THR A 89 26.31 17.79 11.45
C THR A 89 25.56 19.03 10.93
N PRO A 90 25.95 19.61 9.77
CA PRO A 90 25.24 20.74 9.17
C PRO A 90 23.83 20.36 8.66
N ASP A 91 22.87 21.28 8.70
CA ASP A 91 21.48 21.03 8.26
C ASP A 91 21.38 20.62 6.77
N ASP A 92 22.25 21.15 5.92
CA ASP A 92 22.34 20.82 4.48
C ASP A 92 22.88 19.41 4.21
N VAL A 93 23.48 18.76 5.22
CA VAL A 93 23.80 17.34 5.23
C VAL A 93 22.69 16.56 5.93
N PHE A 94 22.25 17.03 7.09
CA PHE A 94 21.30 16.33 7.94
C PHE A 94 19.94 16.09 7.24
N PHE A 95 19.46 17.05 6.46
CA PHE A 95 18.20 16.95 5.71
C PHE A 95 18.38 16.59 4.23
N ASN A 96 19.58 16.17 3.81
CA ASN A 96 19.85 15.80 2.43
C ASN A 96 19.41 14.37 2.12
N LEU A 97 18.29 14.23 1.41
CA LEU A 97 17.68 12.95 1.08
C LEU A 97 18.53 12.16 0.10
N ASP A 98 19.06 12.81 -0.94
CA ASP A 98 19.87 12.17 -1.97
C ASP A 98 21.16 11.60 -1.36
N HIS A 99 21.83 12.38 -0.50
CA HIS A 99 23.00 11.92 0.23
C HIS A 99 22.66 10.82 1.23
N TYR A 100 21.52 10.89 1.94
CA TYR A 100 21.13 9.82 2.85
C TYR A 100 21.00 8.48 2.14
N VAL A 101 20.25 8.45 1.04
CA VAL A 101 19.94 7.23 0.29
C VAL A 101 21.21 6.57 -0.27
N HIS A 102 22.20 7.37 -0.70
CA HIS A 102 23.40 6.84 -1.34
C HIS A 102 24.58 6.64 -0.39
N GLU A 103 24.66 7.35 0.73
CA GLU A 103 25.88 7.44 1.54
C GLU A 103 25.70 7.13 3.04
N ALA A 104 24.46 7.09 3.57
CA ALA A 104 24.25 6.87 5.02
C ALA A 104 24.54 5.42 5.48
N GLY A 105 24.70 4.50 4.53
CA GLY A 105 24.84 3.08 4.80
C GLY A 105 23.55 2.42 5.30
N ARG A 106 23.63 1.13 5.62
CA ARG A 106 22.43 0.32 5.94
C ARG A 106 22.03 0.52 7.39
N PRO A 107 20.79 0.97 7.68
CA PRO A 107 20.38 1.22 9.05
C PRO A 107 20.00 -0.09 9.72
N LEU A 108 20.97 -0.74 10.35
CA LEU A 108 20.74 -1.91 11.20
C LEU A 108 20.60 -1.55 12.67
N ASP A 109 21.10 -0.39 13.12
CA ASP A 109 21.14 -0.04 14.54
C ASP A 109 20.70 1.40 14.78
N SER A 110 19.42 1.59 15.11
CA SER A 110 18.84 2.91 15.44
C SER A 110 19.39 3.56 16.71
N ARG A 111 20.29 2.91 17.46
CA ARG A 111 20.90 3.50 18.66
C ARG A 111 22.14 4.35 18.34
N ARG A 112 22.64 4.32 17.11
CA ARG A 112 23.83 5.08 16.72
C ARG A 112 23.45 6.53 16.39
N PRO A 113 24.31 7.51 16.71
CA PRO A 113 24.13 8.87 16.21
C PRO A 113 23.95 8.86 14.69
N ALA A 114 22.96 9.62 14.22
CA ALA A 114 22.64 9.74 12.82
C ALA A 114 23.25 11.03 12.26
N THR A 115 23.88 10.91 11.09
CA THR A 115 24.31 12.04 10.27
C THR A 115 23.16 12.60 9.43
N HIS A 116 21.97 12.00 9.53
CA HIS A 116 20.81 12.35 8.71
C HIS A 116 19.52 12.23 9.50
N ALA A 117 18.53 13.04 9.13
CA ALA A 117 17.23 13.14 9.77
C ALA A 117 16.24 12.05 9.34
N PHE A 118 16.69 10.88 8.88
CA PHE A 118 15.84 9.95 8.15
C PHE A 118 15.82 8.54 8.76
N ILE A 119 14.62 7.98 8.87
CA ILE A 119 14.36 6.60 9.25
C ILE A 119 13.85 5.85 8.02
N SER A 120 14.73 5.03 7.44
CA SER A 120 14.40 4.14 6.33
C SER A 120 13.49 2.99 6.75
N THR A 121 12.52 2.68 5.87
CA THR A 121 11.62 1.53 5.94
C THR A 121 11.39 1.00 4.53
N THR A 122 10.83 -0.20 4.40
CA THR A 122 10.57 -0.86 3.12
C THR A 122 9.10 -1.29 3.04
N LEU A 123 8.53 -1.27 1.83
CA LEU A 123 7.26 -1.94 1.57
C LEU A 123 7.39 -3.46 1.52
N ASP A 124 8.52 -3.95 1.01
CA ASP A 124 8.72 -5.36 0.70
C ASP A 124 8.85 -6.17 2.00
N SER A 125 7.79 -6.91 2.33
CA SER A 125 7.78 -7.84 3.46
C SER A 125 8.86 -8.93 3.35
N GLY A 126 9.28 -9.23 2.12
CA GLY A 126 10.35 -10.16 1.76
C GLY A 126 11.75 -9.58 1.85
N TRP A 127 11.93 -8.26 1.83
CA TRP A 127 13.26 -7.63 1.94
C TRP A 127 13.89 -7.90 3.31
N HIS A 128 15.21 -8.04 3.34
CA HIS A 128 16.00 -8.11 4.56
C HIS A 128 17.43 -7.60 4.34
N PRO A 129 18.09 -7.09 5.39
CA PRO A 129 19.48 -6.68 5.32
C PRO A 129 20.41 -7.80 4.85
N ARG A 130 21.47 -7.43 4.12
CA ARG A 130 22.55 -8.36 3.77
C ARG A 130 23.58 -8.44 4.87
N LEU A 131 24.09 -9.64 5.06
CA LEU A 131 25.16 -9.98 5.98
C LEU A 131 26.36 -10.55 5.22
N ASN A 132 27.55 -10.28 5.74
CA ASN A 132 28.78 -10.86 5.21
C ASN A 132 28.76 -12.39 5.36
N PRO A 133 29.32 -13.14 4.39
CA PRO A 133 29.40 -14.60 4.49
C PRO A 133 30.03 -15.06 5.81
N GLY A 134 29.42 -16.06 6.45
CA GLY A 134 29.88 -16.61 7.74
C GLY A 134 29.45 -15.82 8.98
N THR A 135 28.70 -14.72 8.80
CA THR A 135 28.10 -14.00 9.93
C THR A 135 26.67 -14.44 10.17
N GLN A 136 26.26 -14.44 11.44
CA GLN A 136 24.88 -14.72 11.85
C GLN A 136 24.44 -13.66 12.86
N ARG A 137 23.20 -13.21 12.72
CA ARG A 137 22.65 -12.15 13.57
C ARG A 137 21.16 -12.32 13.79
N GLN A 138 20.72 -12.09 15.03
CA GLN A 138 19.30 -11.93 15.31
C GLN A 138 18.91 -10.46 15.20
N VAL A 139 17.83 -10.20 14.47
CA VAL A 139 17.30 -8.85 14.20
C VAL A 139 15.79 -8.87 14.27
N TYR A 140 15.23 -7.75 14.72
CA TYR A 140 13.79 -7.55 14.74
C TYR A 140 13.32 -6.95 13.43
N ARG A 141 12.17 -7.44 12.95
CA ARG A 141 11.38 -6.75 11.95
C ARG A 141 10.17 -6.10 12.63
N TYR A 142 10.01 -4.80 12.42
CA TYR A 142 8.93 -3.99 12.94
C TYR A 142 7.89 -3.72 11.86
N GLU A 143 6.62 -3.88 12.22
CA GLU A 143 5.46 -3.52 11.39
C GLU A 143 4.95 -2.14 11.84
N ILE A 144 4.88 -1.19 10.90
CA ILE A 144 4.67 0.23 11.20
C ILE A 144 3.50 0.79 10.36
N TYR A 145 2.59 1.49 11.01
CA TYR A 145 1.45 2.20 10.45
C TYR A 145 1.52 3.68 10.86
N ALA A 146 2.29 4.47 10.11
CA ALA A 146 2.59 5.87 10.41
C ALA A 146 2.04 6.81 9.32
N PRO A 147 1.65 8.06 9.65
CA PRO A 147 1.28 9.05 8.65
C PRO A 147 2.50 9.54 7.84
N GLY A 148 2.28 9.98 6.61
CA GLY A 148 3.32 10.54 5.74
C GLY A 148 4.33 9.50 5.25
N GLY A 149 5.60 9.91 5.17
CA GLY A 149 6.68 9.12 4.58
C GLY A 149 6.90 9.43 3.10
N ILE A 150 8.15 9.55 2.70
CA ILE A 150 8.60 9.93 1.35
C ILE A 150 8.72 8.67 0.49
N TRP A 151 8.11 8.69 -0.70
CA TRP A 151 8.36 7.72 -1.76
C TRP A 151 9.71 8.02 -2.41
N VAL A 152 10.76 7.31 -2.00
CA VAL A 152 12.13 7.61 -2.43
C VAL A 152 12.29 7.45 -3.94
N ALA A 153 11.76 6.34 -4.50
CA ALA A 153 11.81 6.09 -5.94
C ALA A 153 11.10 7.16 -6.78
N GLN A 154 10.02 7.74 -6.26
CA GLN A 154 9.26 8.79 -6.97
C GLN A 154 9.91 10.17 -6.82
N THR A 155 10.52 10.44 -5.68
CA THR A 155 11.20 11.71 -5.36
C THR A 155 12.55 11.82 -6.08
N LEU A 156 13.37 10.76 -6.05
CA LEU A 156 14.70 10.75 -6.66
C LEU A 156 14.69 10.33 -8.14
N GLY A 157 13.63 9.65 -8.60
CA GLY A 157 13.48 9.19 -9.98
C GLY A 157 14.72 8.41 -10.44
N ASN A 158 15.34 8.86 -11.55
CA ASN A 158 16.53 8.23 -12.13
C ASN A 158 17.77 8.26 -11.21
N ARG A 159 17.77 9.06 -10.14
CA ARG A 159 18.88 9.07 -9.18
C ARG A 159 18.82 7.87 -8.25
N TYR A 160 17.64 7.28 -8.01
CA TYR A 160 17.48 6.16 -7.10
C TYR A 160 18.08 4.87 -7.66
N ARG A 161 19.03 4.26 -6.93
CA ARG A 161 19.73 3.04 -7.37
C ARG A 161 19.31 1.77 -6.64
N HIS A 162 18.50 1.89 -5.59
CA HIS A 162 18.13 0.78 -4.71
C HIS A 162 16.72 0.27 -4.98
N GLY A 163 16.40 0.02 -6.25
CA GLY A 163 15.05 -0.36 -6.70
C GLY A 163 14.45 -1.56 -5.94
N ALA A 164 15.27 -2.48 -5.46
CA ALA A 164 14.83 -3.66 -4.71
C ALA A 164 14.29 -3.37 -3.30
N GLN A 165 14.53 -2.18 -2.76
CA GLN A 165 14.10 -1.83 -1.40
C GLN A 165 12.69 -1.22 -1.35
N ASP A 166 12.18 -0.70 -2.47
CA ASP A 166 10.93 0.07 -2.54
C ASP A 166 10.75 0.97 -1.30
N GLU A 167 11.78 1.81 -1.07
CA GLU A 167 12.04 2.48 0.19
C GLU A 167 11.01 3.58 0.49
N VAL A 168 10.57 3.62 1.75
CA VAL A 168 9.78 4.71 2.34
C VAL A 168 10.56 5.30 3.51
N ILE A 169 10.85 6.59 3.44
CA ILE A 169 11.62 7.29 4.48
C ILE A 169 10.72 8.16 5.33
N PHE A 170 10.89 8.11 6.65
CA PHE A 170 10.28 9.07 7.58
C PHE A 170 11.31 10.07 8.07
N VAL A 171 10.89 11.33 8.19
CA VAL A 171 11.75 12.43 8.64
C VAL A 171 11.69 12.55 10.17
N ALA A 172 12.84 12.81 10.79
CA ALA A 172 13.15 12.89 12.21
C ALA A 172 12.93 11.61 13.02
N GLY A 173 11.86 10.86 12.76
CA GLY A 173 11.56 9.65 13.51
C GLY A 173 10.17 9.10 13.28
N ILE A 174 9.85 8.06 14.05
CA ILE A 174 8.56 7.38 14.07
C ILE A 174 8.17 7.18 15.53
N ALA A 175 7.09 7.84 15.97
CA ALA A 175 6.60 7.74 17.32
C ALA A 175 6.12 6.30 17.63
N PRO A 176 6.25 5.84 18.90
CA PRO A 176 5.97 4.45 19.29
C PRO A 176 4.53 4.02 19.03
N GLN A 177 3.58 4.95 19.04
CA GLN A 177 2.16 4.68 18.75
C GLN A 177 1.85 4.22 17.32
N TYR A 178 2.77 4.43 16.38
CA TYR A 178 2.63 3.98 15.00
C TYR A 178 3.29 2.61 14.77
N ILE A 179 4.00 2.09 15.76
CA ILE A 179 4.72 0.82 15.67
C ILE A 179 3.83 -0.25 16.28
N ARG A 180 3.30 -1.15 15.45
CA ARG A 180 2.28 -2.12 15.84
C ARG A 180 2.89 -3.36 16.48
N SER A 181 3.87 -3.94 15.81
CA SER A 181 4.38 -5.26 16.19
C SER A 181 5.85 -5.43 15.85
N ALA A 182 6.46 -6.45 16.46
CA ALA A 182 7.82 -6.88 16.20
C ALA A 182 7.90 -8.41 16.08
N GLN A 183 8.77 -8.89 15.19
CA GLN A 183 9.07 -10.31 15.00
C GLN A 183 10.57 -10.54 14.97
N LEU A 184 11.04 -11.61 15.61
CA LEU A 184 12.46 -11.94 15.69
C LEU A 184 12.87 -12.91 14.59
N PHE A 185 13.92 -12.56 13.87
CA PHE A 185 14.50 -13.37 12.81
C PHE A 185 15.98 -13.59 13.04
N THR A 186 16.47 -14.75 12.61
CA THR A 186 17.89 -15.02 12.44
C THR A 186 18.25 -14.82 10.97
N LEU A 187 19.16 -13.88 10.71
CA LEU A 187 19.81 -13.70 9.42
C LEU A 187 21.15 -14.42 9.43
N THR A 188 21.45 -15.16 8.36
CA THR A 188 22.72 -15.87 8.18
C THR A 188 23.32 -15.51 6.82
N GLY A 189 24.51 -14.94 6.82
CA GLY A 189 25.25 -14.60 5.62
C GLY A 189 25.91 -15.84 5.02
N THR A 190 25.62 -16.12 3.76
CA THR A 190 26.20 -17.22 2.98
C THR A 190 26.86 -16.67 1.72
N THR A 191 27.60 -17.51 1.00
CA THR A 191 28.17 -17.12 -0.31
C THR A 191 27.10 -16.84 -1.37
N ALA A 192 25.88 -17.34 -1.19
CA ALA A 192 24.75 -17.13 -2.09
C ALA A 192 23.88 -15.91 -1.71
N GLY A 193 24.26 -15.15 -0.68
CA GLY A 193 23.48 -14.06 -0.11
C GLY A 193 23.09 -14.32 1.33
N THR A 194 22.11 -13.58 1.84
CA THR A 194 21.64 -13.72 3.23
C THR A 194 20.38 -14.56 3.28
N SER A 195 20.39 -15.63 4.07
CA SER A 195 19.18 -16.38 4.40
C SER A 195 18.52 -15.79 5.63
N ARG A 196 17.19 -15.70 5.61
CA ARG A 196 16.37 -15.29 6.75
C ARG A 196 15.56 -16.46 7.28
N GLN A 197 15.52 -16.62 8.59
CA GLN A 197 14.66 -17.60 9.26
C GLN A 197 13.96 -16.97 10.47
N ARG A 198 12.65 -17.22 10.64
CA ARG A 198 11.94 -16.86 11.88
C ARG A 198 12.52 -17.63 13.07
N VAL A 199 12.71 -16.96 14.21
CA VAL A 199 13.13 -17.63 15.45
C VAL A 199 11.97 -18.43 16.04
N ASN A 200 10.76 -17.88 15.98
CA ASN A 200 9.52 -18.50 16.43
C ASN A 200 8.33 -17.96 15.61
N ASN A 201 7.15 -18.56 15.79
CA ASN A 201 5.90 -18.09 15.19
C ASN A 201 5.17 -17.11 16.13
N GLU A 202 5.92 -16.23 16.80
CA GLU A 202 5.38 -15.20 17.69
C GLU A 202 5.38 -13.82 17.03
N LEU A 203 4.32 -13.06 17.30
CA LEU A 203 4.18 -11.66 16.94
C LEU A 203 4.05 -10.86 18.24
N ILE A 204 5.04 -10.05 18.56
CA ILE A 204 5.03 -9.23 19.78
C ILE A 204 4.29 -7.93 19.46
N GLU A 205 3.11 -7.76 20.00
CA GLU A 205 2.30 -6.57 19.78
C GLU A 205 2.64 -5.48 20.80
N ASN A 206 2.76 -4.25 20.32
CA ASN A 206 3.00 -3.08 21.15
C ASN A 206 1.70 -2.60 21.82
N TRP A 207 1.61 -2.70 23.14
CA TRP A 207 0.48 -2.17 23.90
C TRP A 207 0.21 -0.68 23.66
N ASN A 208 1.22 0.11 23.27
CA ASN A 208 1.10 1.54 23.01
C ASN A 208 0.64 1.87 21.57
N PHE A 209 0.50 0.87 20.68
CA PHE A 209 0.10 1.10 19.28
C PHE A 209 -1.28 1.74 19.20
N ASN A 210 -1.35 3.04 18.89
CA ASN A 210 -2.56 3.85 18.82
C ASN A 210 -2.43 4.90 17.71
N PRO A 211 -2.57 4.52 16.44
CA PRO A 211 -2.32 5.43 15.32
C PRO A 211 -3.31 6.60 15.25
N ASP A 212 -4.47 6.53 15.91
CA ASP A 212 -5.40 7.65 16.08
C ASP A 212 -6.15 7.49 17.42
N PRO A 213 -5.93 8.34 18.44
CA PRO A 213 -6.66 8.22 19.70
C PRO A 213 -8.13 8.64 19.62
N SER A 214 -8.53 9.34 18.56
CA SER A 214 -9.91 9.83 18.41
C SER A 214 -10.87 8.75 17.90
N ARG A 215 -10.37 7.69 17.25
CA ARG A 215 -11.17 6.60 16.68
C ARG A 215 -10.32 5.37 16.34
N LEU A 216 -10.99 4.23 16.17
CA LEU A 216 -10.37 2.98 15.73
C LEU A 216 -10.16 3.00 14.20
N LEU A 217 -8.94 2.72 13.76
CA LEU A 217 -8.59 2.64 12.34
C LEU A 217 -8.71 1.22 11.81
N ASN A 218 -9.20 1.09 10.57
CA ASN A 218 -9.26 -0.18 9.85
C ASN A 218 -7.93 -0.41 9.10
N ILE A 219 -6.83 -0.60 9.85
CA ILE A 219 -5.51 -0.85 9.25
C ILE A 219 -5.57 -2.06 8.31
N GLN A 220 -4.81 -2.01 7.22
CA GLN A 220 -4.89 -2.97 6.13
C GLN A 220 -3.82 -4.06 6.27
N ASN A 221 -4.24 -5.30 6.01
CA ASN A 221 -3.39 -6.50 5.99
C ASN A 221 -2.39 -6.60 7.16
N PRO A 222 -2.83 -6.45 8.43
CA PRO A 222 -1.96 -6.71 9.58
C PRO A 222 -1.38 -8.12 9.51
N VAL A 223 -0.08 -8.24 9.75
CA VAL A 223 0.61 -9.54 9.80
C VAL A 223 -0.11 -10.45 10.80
N SER A 224 -0.62 -11.58 10.30
CA SER A 224 -1.48 -12.49 11.07
C SER A 224 -1.07 -13.96 10.93
N TYR A 225 -0.41 -14.33 9.83
CA TYR A 225 -0.03 -15.71 9.56
C TYR A 225 1.25 -15.79 8.74
N CYS A 226 1.84 -16.97 8.72
CA CYS A 226 2.99 -17.31 7.90
C CYS A 226 2.75 -18.60 7.11
N TYR A 227 3.70 -18.95 6.25
CA TYR A 227 3.79 -20.28 5.67
C TYR A 227 4.93 -21.06 6.32
N ASP A 228 4.63 -22.27 6.76
CA ASP A 228 5.64 -23.25 7.17
C ASP A 228 5.99 -24.15 5.99
N GLN A 229 7.30 -24.38 5.79
CA GLN A 229 7.79 -25.35 4.83
C GLN A 229 7.70 -26.75 5.45
N ASP A 230 7.01 -27.67 4.77
CA ASP A 230 7.07 -29.10 5.09
C ASP A 230 8.54 -29.55 5.12
N PRO A 231 8.99 -30.37 6.09
CA PRO A 231 10.35 -30.93 6.11
C PRO A 231 10.78 -31.63 4.81
N ASN A 232 9.83 -32.04 3.96
CA ASN A 232 10.09 -32.59 2.62
C ASN A 232 10.05 -31.56 1.46
N GLY A 233 10.00 -30.25 1.78
CA GLY A 233 10.15 -29.12 0.85
C GLY A 233 9.04 -28.92 -0.19
N SER A 234 7.96 -29.71 -0.15
CA SER A 234 7.02 -29.83 -1.27
C SER A 234 5.69 -29.09 -1.06
N ARG A 235 5.31 -28.77 0.18
CA ARG A 235 4.05 -28.07 0.49
C ARG A 235 4.26 -27.01 1.57
N ARG A 236 3.64 -25.85 1.37
CA ARG A 236 3.54 -24.78 2.36
C ARG A 236 2.17 -24.84 3.02
N SER A 237 2.12 -24.97 4.34
CA SER A 237 0.86 -24.85 5.09
C SER A 237 0.79 -23.48 5.73
N ARG A 238 -0.40 -22.88 5.69
CA ARG A 238 -0.67 -21.65 6.44
C ARG A 238 -0.68 -21.95 7.94
N VAL A 239 0.01 -21.13 8.71
CA VAL A 239 0.08 -21.21 10.17
C VAL A 239 -0.16 -19.82 10.75
N ASP A 240 -1.15 -19.70 11.64
CA ASP A 240 -1.44 -18.42 12.29
C ASP A 240 -0.36 -18.11 13.34
N LEU A 241 0.03 -16.84 13.42
CA LEU A 241 1.04 -16.38 14.38
C LEU A 241 0.44 -16.25 15.78
N THR A 242 1.21 -16.59 16.80
CA THR A 242 0.82 -16.39 18.19
C THR A 242 1.07 -14.94 18.58
N ILE A 243 0.02 -14.20 18.93
CA ILE A 243 0.11 -12.78 19.27
C ILE A 243 0.32 -12.64 20.78
N ASN A 244 1.45 -12.03 21.16
CA ASN A 244 1.82 -11.75 22.54
C ASN A 244 1.90 -10.24 22.75
N THR A 245 1.01 -9.67 23.54
CA THR A 245 1.02 -8.21 23.78
C THR A 245 2.04 -7.84 24.85
N TYR A 246 2.98 -6.95 24.51
CA TYR A 246 3.96 -6.40 25.43
C TYR A 246 3.47 -5.09 26.06
N GLN A 247 3.36 -5.08 27.39
CA GLN A 247 3.07 -3.89 28.18
C GLN A 247 4.32 -3.46 28.97
N PRO A 248 4.85 -2.24 28.78
CA PRO A 248 5.96 -1.75 29.59
C PRO A 248 5.56 -1.69 31.07
N SER A 249 6.32 -2.35 31.93
CA SER A 249 6.12 -2.27 33.39
C SER A 249 6.38 -0.82 33.88
N ALA A 250 5.46 -0.28 34.68
CA ALA A 250 5.49 1.10 35.18
C ALA A 250 6.65 1.42 36.16
N THR A 251 7.63 0.53 36.29
CA THR A 251 8.73 0.57 37.26
C THR A 251 10.07 0.83 36.59
N SER A 252 10.24 2.02 36.02
CA SER A 252 11.56 2.64 35.87
C SER A 252 11.36 4.13 35.62
N SER A 253 11.53 4.90 36.68
CA SER A 253 11.30 6.34 36.78
C SER A 253 12.26 7.15 35.91
N VAL A 254 11.73 7.91 34.94
CA VAL A 254 12.17 9.27 34.65
C VAL A 254 10.92 10.14 34.62
N ARG A 255 10.90 11.18 35.47
CA ARG A 255 9.82 12.15 35.59
C ARG A 255 9.61 12.87 34.27
N GLU A 256 8.58 12.52 33.50
CA GLU A 256 7.97 13.44 32.53
C GLU A 256 6.68 14.02 33.09
N LYS A 257 6.63 15.36 33.03
CA LYS A 257 5.53 16.20 33.50
C LYS A 257 4.28 15.93 32.67
N ARG A 258 3.16 15.76 33.38
CA ARG A 258 1.77 15.65 32.86
C ARG A 258 1.52 14.47 31.93
N GLN A 259 1.54 13.27 32.50
CA GLN A 259 0.64 12.21 32.05
C GLN A 259 -0.80 12.61 32.38
N VAL A 260 -1.56 13.01 31.36
CA VAL A 260 -3.02 12.84 31.40
C VAL A 260 -3.26 11.34 31.39
N SER A 261 -3.84 10.84 32.48
CA SER A 261 -4.36 9.48 32.60
C SER A 261 -5.36 9.22 31.48
N THR A 262 -4.92 8.71 30.34
CA THR A 262 -5.82 8.06 29.40
C THR A 262 -5.89 6.61 29.82
N ASN A 263 -6.94 6.27 30.58
CA ASN A 263 -7.39 4.90 30.70
C ASN A 263 -7.65 4.40 29.27
N ARG A 264 -6.67 3.73 28.67
CA ARG A 264 -6.86 3.11 27.36
C ARG A 264 -7.85 1.97 27.56
N ASN A 265 -8.99 2.08 26.90
CA ASN A 265 -10.07 1.13 27.03
C ASN A 265 -9.61 -0.23 26.45
N SER A 266 -9.96 -1.35 27.10
CA SER A 266 -9.64 -2.71 26.60
C SER A 266 -10.00 -2.91 25.13
N ASP A 267 -11.01 -2.19 24.66
CA ASP A 267 -11.52 -2.19 23.30
C ASP A 267 -10.47 -1.79 22.25
N THR A 268 -9.59 -0.83 22.54
CA THR A 268 -8.57 -0.41 21.56
C THR A 268 -7.48 -1.46 21.39
N THR A 269 -7.01 -2.05 22.50
CA THR A 269 -6.04 -3.16 22.43
C THR A 269 -6.67 -4.35 21.72
N ASN A 270 -7.87 -4.77 22.12
CA ASN A 270 -8.57 -5.89 21.48
C ASN A 270 -8.81 -5.66 19.98
N TRP A 271 -9.05 -4.40 19.59
CA TRP A 271 -9.25 -4.04 18.20
C TRP A 271 -8.01 -4.33 17.36
N TYR A 272 -6.85 -3.80 17.74
CA TYR A 272 -5.62 -3.98 16.97
C TYR A 272 -5.00 -5.37 17.17
N ALA A 273 -5.20 -6.02 18.31
CA ALA A 273 -4.68 -7.37 18.58
C ALA A 273 -5.31 -8.45 17.69
N GLY A 274 -6.54 -8.26 17.22
CA GLY A 274 -7.14 -9.27 16.35
C GLY A 274 -8.46 -8.90 15.67
N ALA A 275 -9.27 -7.99 16.23
CA ALA A 275 -10.56 -7.68 15.61
C ALA A 275 -10.40 -7.03 14.22
N VAL A 276 -9.39 -6.17 14.05
CA VAL A 276 -9.11 -5.50 12.78
C VAL A 276 -8.67 -6.47 11.68
N ALA A 277 -8.03 -7.59 12.03
CA ALA A 277 -7.66 -8.65 11.10
C ALA A 277 -8.91 -9.41 10.58
N ASN A 278 -9.96 -9.49 11.41
CA ASN A 278 -11.21 -10.18 11.07
C ASN A 278 -12.18 -9.35 10.22
N LEU A 279 -11.82 -8.11 9.88
CA LEU A 279 -12.59 -7.27 8.97
C LEU A 279 -12.79 -7.95 7.61
N GLU A 280 -14.01 -7.79 7.10
CA GLU A 280 -14.42 -8.37 5.84
C GLU A 280 -14.17 -7.40 4.69
N SER A 281 -13.65 -7.96 3.60
CA SER A 281 -13.35 -7.24 2.36
C SER A 281 -13.95 -7.97 1.19
N TYR A 282 -14.44 -7.17 0.25
CA TYR A 282 -14.99 -7.64 -1.01
C TYR A 282 -14.03 -7.30 -2.14
N ILE A 283 -14.54 -7.05 -3.34
CA ILE A 283 -13.73 -6.77 -4.52
C ILE A 283 -13.28 -5.30 -4.45
N ASN A 284 -11.97 -5.07 -4.48
CA ASN A 284 -11.34 -3.76 -4.44
C ASN A 284 -10.95 -3.25 -5.83
N ALA A 285 -10.70 -4.14 -6.78
CA ALA A 285 -10.43 -3.73 -8.16
C ALA A 285 -10.81 -4.87 -9.10
N ALA A 286 -11.04 -4.54 -10.37
CA ALA A 286 -11.27 -5.55 -11.39
C ALA A 286 -10.84 -5.04 -12.77
N PHE A 287 -10.48 -5.96 -13.66
CA PHE A 287 -10.38 -5.64 -15.07
C PHE A 287 -10.74 -6.84 -15.96
N ARG A 288 -11.20 -6.54 -17.16
CA ARG A 288 -11.53 -7.53 -18.19
C ARG A 288 -10.24 -8.07 -18.83
N SER A 289 -10.10 -9.39 -18.89
CA SER A 289 -9.02 -10.03 -19.63
C SER A 289 -9.21 -9.88 -21.14
N SER A 290 -8.15 -10.05 -21.92
CA SER A 290 -8.21 -10.20 -23.38
C SER A 290 -8.82 -11.55 -23.78
N ARG A 291 -8.82 -12.52 -22.85
CA ARG A 291 -9.40 -13.84 -23.02
C ARG A 291 -10.92 -13.76 -22.87
N PRO A 292 -11.70 -14.35 -23.80
CA PRO A 292 -13.15 -14.24 -23.79
C PRO A 292 -13.78 -14.66 -22.45
N ASN A 293 -14.66 -13.81 -21.93
CA ASN A 293 -15.39 -14.00 -20.68
C ASN A 293 -14.52 -14.17 -19.42
N GLU A 294 -13.23 -13.82 -19.48
CA GLU A 294 -12.36 -13.81 -18.32
C GLU A 294 -12.22 -12.42 -17.72
N ALA A 295 -12.14 -12.33 -16.39
CA ALA A 295 -11.87 -11.11 -15.64
C ALA A 295 -10.97 -11.42 -14.43
N TYR A 296 -10.11 -10.47 -14.10
CA TYR A 296 -9.32 -10.49 -12.88
C TYR A 296 -10.03 -9.66 -11.83
N LEU A 297 -10.22 -10.24 -10.64
CA LEU A 297 -10.82 -9.55 -9.49
C LEU A 297 -9.80 -9.53 -8.35
N PHE A 298 -9.56 -8.36 -7.79
CA PHE A 298 -8.61 -8.14 -6.69
C PHE A 298 -9.36 -7.90 -5.38
N MET A 299 -8.84 -8.46 -4.30
CA MET A 299 -9.40 -8.37 -2.97
C MET A 299 -8.27 -8.47 -1.96
N LYS A 300 -8.00 -7.36 -1.26
CA LYS A 300 -6.74 -7.21 -0.51
C LYS A 300 -5.54 -7.54 -1.41
N ASN A 301 -4.46 -8.07 -0.86
CA ASN A 301 -3.26 -8.44 -1.60
C ASN A 301 -3.39 -9.76 -2.40
N GLU A 302 -4.62 -10.22 -2.65
CA GLU A 302 -4.93 -11.43 -3.41
C GLU A 302 -5.80 -11.11 -4.64
N TYR A 303 -5.83 -12.05 -5.58
CA TYR A 303 -6.69 -11.97 -6.75
C TYR A 303 -7.23 -13.34 -7.15
N VAL A 304 -8.28 -13.31 -7.97
CA VAL A 304 -8.82 -14.47 -8.68
C VAL A 304 -8.91 -14.16 -10.17
N LEU A 305 -8.64 -15.17 -11.00
CA LEU A 305 -9.00 -15.17 -12.42
C LEU A 305 -10.31 -15.94 -12.56
N LEU A 306 -11.31 -15.28 -13.13
CA LEU A 306 -12.66 -15.78 -13.20
C LEU A 306 -13.14 -15.84 -14.65
N ASN A 307 -13.72 -16.96 -15.07
CA ASN A 307 -14.66 -16.97 -16.17
C ASN A 307 -16.04 -16.56 -15.64
N TYR A 308 -16.51 -15.37 -15.96
CA TYR A 308 -17.73 -14.80 -15.38
C TYR A 308 -19.02 -15.15 -16.14
N ALA A 309 -18.93 -15.96 -17.21
CA ALA A 309 -20.06 -16.55 -17.92
C ALA A 309 -21.29 -15.61 -18.10
N PRO A 310 -21.13 -14.46 -18.81
CA PRO A 310 -22.11 -13.38 -18.78
C PRO A 310 -23.50 -13.85 -19.20
N GLY A 311 -24.52 -13.36 -18.49
CA GLY A 311 -25.93 -13.72 -18.68
C GLY A 311 -26.34 -15.09 -18.11
N THR A 312 -25.44 -15.78 -17.41
CA THR A 312 -25.70 -17.04 -16.70
C THR A 312 -25.10 -16.99 -15.29
N THR A 313 -25.35 -18.00 -14.46
CA THR A 313 -24.71 -18.20 -13.15
C THR A 313 -23.71 -19.37 -13.17
N ASN A 314 -23.14 -19.66 -14.35
CA ASN A 314 -22.18 -20.73 -14.56
C ASN A 314 -20.73 -20.22 -14.47
N ASP A 315 -20.51 -19.15 -13.71
CA ASP A 315 -19.18 -18.59 -13.47
C ASP A 315 -18.27 -19.61 -12.79
N LYS A 316 -16.97 -19.54 -13.11
CA LYS A 316 -15.96 -20.48 -12.63
C LYS A 316 -14.68 -19.73 -12.31
N VAL A 317 -14.16 -19.96 -11.10
CA VAL A 317 -12.80 -19.56 -10.74
C VAL A 317 -11.85 -20.46 -11.52
N LEU A 318 -11.07 -19.84 -12.41
CA LEU A 318 -10.05 -20.52 -13.20
C LEU A 318 -8.75 -20.63 -12.41
N PHE A 319 -8.46 -19.62 -11.59
CA PHE A 319 -7.23 -19.55 -10.80
C PHE A 319 -7.42 -18.66 -9.56
N GLY A 320 -6.70 -19.00 -8.48
CA GLY A 320 -6.75 -18.29 -7.21
C GLY A 320 -7.81 -18.83 -6.22
N PRO A 321 -7.98 -18.19 -5.06
CA PRO A 321 -7.30 -16.97 -4.61
C PRO A 321 -5.78 -17.17 -4.49
N ARG A 322 -5.01 -16.19 -4.97
CA ARG A 322 -3.54 -16.20 -4.87
C ARG A 322 -3.04 -14.79 -4.60
N PHE A 323 -1.92 -14.67 -3.89
CA PHE A 323 -1.27 -13.38 -3.70
C PHE A 323 -0.86 -12.75 -5.02
N ILE A 324 -0.92 -11.42 -5.07
CA ILE A 324 -0.52 -10.63 -6.23
C ILE A 324 0.98 -10.85 -6.52
N CYS A 325 1.86 -10.78 -5.52
CA CYS A 325 3.30 -11.05 -5.69
C CYS A 325 3.60 -12.44 -6.28
N ASP A 326 2.80 -13.45 -5.93
CA ASP A 326 2.95 -14.82 -6.42
C ASP A 326 2.44 -15.01 -7.85
N GLY A 327 1.35 -14.32 -8.21
CA GLY A 327 0.74 -14.38 -9.54
C GLY A 327 1.39 -13.46 -10.56
N TYR A 328 1.98 -12.36 -10.08
CA TYR A 328 2.60 -11.31 -10.86
C TYR A 328 4.02 -11.03 -10.34
N PRO A 329 5.01 -11.90 -10.65
CA PRO A 329 6.40 -11.69 -10.25
C PRO A 329 6.96 -10.30 -10.54
N SER A 330 6.51 -9.61 -11.59
CA SER A 330 6.99 -8.25 -11.89
C SER A 330 6.51 -7.20 -10.87
N LEU A 331 5.45 -7.49 -10.11
CA LEU A 331 4.88 -6.63 -9.07
C LEU A 331 5.41 -6.95 -7.66
N ALA A 332 6.18 -8.03 -7.47
CA ALA A 332 6.74 -8.38 -6.17
C ALA A 332 7.63 -7.24 -5.63
N GLY A 333 7.45 -6.90 -4.34
CA GLY A 333 8.13 -5.78 -3.67
C GLY A 333 7.44 -4.42 -3.82
N THR A 334 6.57 -4.27 -4.83
CA THR A 334 5.90 -2.99 -5.12
C THR A 334 4.65 -2.77 -4.26
N ALA A 335 4.19 -1.52 -4.16
CA ALA A 335 2.93 -1.17 -3.50
C ALA A 335 1.72 -1.97 -4.02
N PHE A 336 1.70 -2.36 -5.30
CA PHE A 336 0.61 -3.15 -5.88
C PHE A 336 0.48 -4.54 -5.25
N ALA A 337 1.60 -5.17 -4.91
CA ALA A 337 1.61 -6.50 -4.31
C ALA A 337 1.49 -6.46 -2.79
N GLU A 338 2.17 -5.52 -2.12
CA GLU A 338 2.20 -5.45 -0.65
C GLU A 338 0.95 -4.77 -0.08
N HIS A 339 0.49 -3.65 -0.69
CA HIS A 339 -0.67 -2.88 -0.22
C HIS A 339 -1.98 -3.25 -0.91
N ALA A 340 -1.93 -4.05 -1.98
CA ALA A 340 -3.00 -4.38 -2.92
C ALA A 340 -3.20 -3.40 -4.07
N ILE A 341 -3.84 -3.91 -5.12
CA ILE A 341 -4.41 -3.14 -6.21
C ILE A 341 -5.82 -2.70 -5.79
N ASP A 342 -6.03 -1.38 -5.72
CA ASP A 342 -7.28 -0.75 -5.26
C ASP A 342 -8.11 -0.11 -6.39
N CYS A 343 -7.59 -0.08 -7.60
CA CYS A 343 -8.35 0.17 -8.82
C CYS A 343 -7.60 -0.43 -10.01
N ALA A 344 -8.34 -0.84 -11.04
CA ALA A 344 -7.75 -1.30 -12.30
C ALA A 344 -8.72 -1.09 -13.46
N PHE A 345 -8.18 -1.04 -14.68
CA PHE A 345 -8.96 -1.19 -15.91
C PHE A 345 -8.11 -1.82 -17.02
N GLY A 346 -8.77 -2.54 -17.93
CA GLY A 346 -8.09 -3.15 -19.08
C GLY A 346 -7.70 -2.10 -20.12
N SER A 347 -6.77 -2.44 -20.99
CA SER A 347 -6.40 -1.59 -22.13
C SER A 347 -7.00 -2.12 -23.44
N TYR A 348 -7.09 -1.24 -24.42
CA TYR A 348 -7.40 -1.53 -25.80
C TYR A 348 -6.28 -2.36 -26.42
N ASN A 349 -5.04 -2.12 -25.98
CA ASN A 349 -3.93 -3.02 -26.24
C ASN A 349 -4.19 -4.32 -25.49
N ARG A 350 -4.27 -5.42 -26.25
CA ARG A 350 -4.48 -6.75 -25.70
C ARG A 350 -3.40 -7.08 -24.66
N ASP A 351 -3.80 -7.82 -23.64
CA ASP A 351 -2.94 -8.27 -22.53
C ASP A 351 -2.36 -7.15 -21.66
N GLU A 352 -2.82 -5.90 -21.85
CA GLU A 352 -2.40 -4.77 -21.03
C GLU A 352 -3.52 -4.26 -20.12
N ALA A 353 -3.13 -3.73 -18.96
CA ALA A 353 -4.02 -3.12 -17.99
C ALA A 353 -3.32 -1.97 -17.26
N PHE A 354 -4.11 -1.02 -16.76
CA PHE A 354 -3.66 -0.04 -15.78
C PHE A 354 -4.09 -0.50 -14.40
N ILE A 355 -3.16 -0.47 -13.45
CA ILE A 355 -3.38 -0.83 -12.04
C ILE A 355 -3.00 0.34 -11.14
N PHE A 356 -3.69 0.46 -10.01
CA PHE A 356 -3.54 1.56 -9.05
C PHE A 356 -3.34 1.00 -7.64
N SER A 357 -2.58 1.73 -6.83
CA SER A 357 -2.48 1.55 -5.38
C SER A 357 -2.23 2.91 -4.73
N GLY A 358 -3.24 3.49 -4.09
CA GLY A 358 -3.18 4.84 -3.54
C GLY A 358 -2.94 5.88 -4.63
N ASN A 359 -1.91 6.71 -4.49
CA ASN A 359 -1.51 7.69 -5.50
C ASN A 359 -0.60 7.13 -6.60
N LEU A 360 -0.26 5.84 -6.56
CA LEU A 360 0.61 5.20 -7.55
C LEU A 360 -0.20 4.44 -8.59
N CYS A 361 0.30 4.40 -9.82
CA CYS A 361 -0.23 3.56 -10.88
C CYS A 361 0.87 3.02 -11.81
N ALA A 362 0.54 1.95 -12.53
CA ALA A 362 1.39 1.35 -13.53
C ALA A 362 0.55 0.82 -14.69
N GLN A 363 1.13 0.86 -15.89
CA GLN A 363 0.67 0.09 -17.03
C GLN A 363 1.44 -1.23 -17.05
N ILE A 364 0.72 -2.34 -17.07
CA ILE A 364 1.29 -3.69 -17.05
C ILE A 364 0.88 -4.47 -18.29
N ASN A 365 1.74 -5.41 -18.70
CA ASN A 365 1.32 -6.57 -19.46
C ASN A 365 1.06 -7.70 -18.47
N TYR A 366 -0.18 -8.20 -18.37
CA TYR A 366 -0.55 -9.26 -17.43
C TYR A 366 -0.37 -10.68 -17.98
N ALA A 367 0.11 -10.82 -19.23
CA ALA A 367 0.53 -12.06 -19.86
C ALA A 367 -0.35 -13.29 -19.51
N PRO A 368 -1.65 -13.28 -19.88
CA PRO A 368 -2.64 -14.19 -19.32
C PRO A 368 -2.27 -15.65 -19.51
N HIS A 369 -2.46 -16.45 -18.45
CA HIS A 369 -2.11 -17.88 -18.35
C HIS A 369 -0.61 -18.18 -18.38
N THR A 370 0.25 -17.18 -18.14
CA THR A 370 1.70 -17.34 -18.04
C THR A 370 2.26 -16.51 -16.87
N PRO A 371 3.46 -16.82 -16.36
CA PRO A 371 4.12 -16.03 -15.30
C PRO A 371 5.01 -14.90 -15.85
N ASN A 372 4.83 -14.50 -17.12
CA ASN A 372 5.71 -13.57 -17.82
C ASN A 372 5.15 -12.14 -17.83
N ASP A 373 4.43 -11.76 -16.77
CA ASP A 373 3.95 -10.41 -16.61
C ASP A 373 5.12 -9.41 -16.50
N LYS A 374 4.86 -8.17 -16.89
CA LYS A 374 5.85 -7.10 -16.81
C LYS A 374 5.18 -5.75 -16.61
N ILE A 375 5.87 -4.87 -15.89
CA ILE A 375 5.54 -3.45 -15.89
C ILE A 375 6.03 -2.84 -17.20
N ILE A 376 5.12 -2.23 -17.97
CA ILE A 376 5.41 -1.51 -19.21
C ILE A 376 5.81 -0.07 -18.90
N LYS A 377 5.09 0.57 -17.98
CA LYS A 377 5.30 1.96 -17.58
C LYS A 377 4.93 2.16 -16.12
N GLY A 378 5.75 2.89 -15.38
CA GLY A 378 5.63 3.05 -13.93
C GLY A 378 6.48 2.01 -13.17
N PRO A 379 6.26 1.83 -11.85
CA PRO A 379 5.30 2.55 -11.01
C PRO A 379 5.57 4.06 -10.98
N MET A 380 4.52 4.89 -11.07
CA MET A 380 4.63 6.34 -10.94
C MET A 380 3.38 6.95 -10.31
N THR A 381 3.41 8.22 -9.93
CA THR A 381 2.20 8.89 -9.45
C THR A 381 1.12 8.98 -10.53
N ILE A 382 -0.15 9.05 -10.12
CA ILE A 382 -1.28 9.22 -11.04
C ILE A 382 -1.10 10.47 -11.91
N THR A 383 -0.57 11.55 -11.34
CA THR A 383 -0.34 12.82 -12.04
C THR A 383 0.84 12.77 -13.01
N ALA A 384 1.84 11.90 -12.77
CA ALA A 384 2.89 11.64 -13.75
C ALA A 384 2.37 10.80 -14.93
N MET A 385 1.50 9.81 -14.66
CA MET A 385 0.88 9.00 -15.72
C MET A 385 -0.16 9.80 -16.52
N PHE A 386 -1.01 10.54 -15.83
CA PHE A 386 -2.16 11.30 -16.34
C PHE A 386 -2.11 12.76 -15.85
N PRO A 387 -1.33 13.63 -16.49
CA PRO A 387 -1.08 15.01 -16.02
C PRO A 387 -2.33 15.87 -15.82
N PHE A 388 -3.39 15.60 -16.57
CA PHE A 388 -4.67 16.31 -16.44
C PHE A 388 -5.39 16.05 -15.11
N PHE A 389 -4.93 15.11 -14.27
CA PHE A 389 -5.48 14.88 -12.93
C PHE A 389 -4.84 15.72 -11.81
N LYS A 390 -3.77 16.49 -12.09
CA LYS A 390 -2.97 17.21 -11.07
C LYS A 390 -3.81 17.99 -10.04
N ASP A 391 -4.81 18.73 -10.52
CA ASP A 391 -5.65 19.60 -9.68
C ASP A 391 -7.07 19.05 -9.49
N THR A 392 -7.19 17.73 -9.46
CA THR A 392 -8.49 17.03 -9.39
C THR A 392 -8.53 16.06 -8.21
N VAL A 393 -9.72 15.56 -7.88
CA VAL A 393 -9.90 14.54 -6.84
C VAL A 393 -9.18 13.22 -7.14
N PHE A 394 -8.80 12.98 -8.40
CA PHE A 394 -8.13 11.76 -8.84
C PHE A 394 -6.62 11.75 -8.56
N LYS A 395 -6.00 12.90 -8.22
CA LYS A 395 -4.55 13.01 -8.06
C LYS A 395 -3.98 12.02 -7.02
N ASN A 396 -4.76 11.72 -5.99
CA ASN A 396 -4.35 10.94 -4.82
C ASN A 396 -4.99 9.54 -4.77
N GLY A 397 -5.76 9.15 -5.78
CA GLY A 397 -6.37 7.82 -5.89
C GLY A 397 -7.57 7.74 -6.82
N VAL A 398 -7.94 6.51 -7.15
CA VAL A 398 -9.10 6.15 -7.98
C VAL A 398 -9.80 4.99 -7.28
N ASP A 399 -11.12 5.04 -7.11
CA ASP A 399 -11.85 4.00 -6.39
C ASP A 399 -12.24 2.83 -7.32
N ALA A 400 -12.57 3.12 -8.58
CA ALA A 400 -12.89 2.10 -9.57
C ALA A 400 -12.68 2.63 -10.99
N ALA A 401 -12.48 1.73 -11.95
CA ALA A 401 -12.42 2.10 -13.36
C ALA A 401 -12.89 0.97 -14.28
N PHE A 402 -13.29 1.31 -15.49
CA PHE A 402 -13.48 0.32 -16.55
C PHE A 402 -13.19 0.90 -17.94
N GLU A 403 -12.75 0.04 -18.86
CA GLU A 403 -12.49 0.38 -20.25
C GLU A 403 -13.82 0.49 -21.02
N ALA A 404 -13.98 1.58 -21.76
CA ALA A 404 -15.14 1.78 -22.62
C ALA A 404 -14.85 1.16 -23.99
N MET A 405 -15.63 0.13 -24.35
CA MET A 405 -15.49 -0.56 -25.63
C MET A 405 -16.10 0.27 -26.77
N THR A 406 -15.45 1.36 -27.17
CA THR A 406 -15.90 2.24 -28.25
C THR A 406 -15.18 1.94 -29.56
N ARG A 407 -15.77 2.36 -30.69
CA ARG A 407 -15.14 2.24 -32.02
C ARG A 407 -13.81 2.99 -32.15
N TYR A 408 -13.54 3.93 -31.25
CA TYR A 408 -12.35 4.77 -31.27
C TYR A 408 -11.21 4.21 -30.42
N GLY A 409 -11.50 3.21 -29.58
CA GLY A 409 -10.54 2.63 -28.66
C GLY A 409 -10.06 3.61 -27.59
N TYR A 410 -9.27 3.09 -26.64
CA TYR A 410 -8.54 3.89 -25.65
C TYR A 410 -9.36 4.79 -24.72
N GLU A 411 -10.67 4.56 -24.60
CA GLU A 411 -11.52 5.31 -23.67
C GLU A 411 -11.70 4.55 -22.35
N ALA A 412 -11.71 5.25 -21.22
CA ALA A 412 -11.99 4.66 -19.91
C ALA A 412 -12.81 5.60 -19.02
N TYR A 413 -13.64 5.00 -18.15
CA TYR A 413 -14.34 5.70 -17.08
C TYR A 413 -13.63 5.40 -15.75
N LEU A 414 -13.28 6.45 -15.02
CA LEU A 414 -12.64 6.37 -13.70
C LEU A 414 -13.56 7.03 -12.67
N PHE A 415 -13.68 6.44 -11.49
CA PHE A 415 -14.59 6.87 -10.44
C PHE A 415 -13.81 7.23 -9.17
N LYS A 416 -14.20 8.32 -8.52
CA LYS A 416 -13.68 8.73 -7.23
C LYS A 416 -14.78 9.41 -6.44
N ASP A 417 -15.09 8.88 -5.27
CA ASP A 417 -16.22 9.27 -4.44
C ASP A 417 -17.50 9.33 -5.28
N ASN A 418 -18.25 10.44 -5.25
CA ASN A 418 -19.44 10.62 -6.08
C ASN A 418 -19.16 11.19 -7.48
N GLN A 419 -17.89 11.25 -7.93
CA GLN A 419 -17.47 11.83 -9.20
C GLN A 419 -16.92 10.77 -10.15
N TYR A 420 -16.93 11.10 -11.45
CA TYR A 420 -16.30 10.30 -12.48
C TYR A 420 -15.58 11.16 -13.53
N ALA A 421 -14.55 10.59 -14.12
CA ALA A 421 -13.82 11.11 -15.27
C ALA A 421 -14.00 10.16 -16.47
N HIS A 422 -14.08 10.73 -17.67
CA HIS A 422 -14.06 9.98 -18.93
C HIS A 422 -12.83 10.42 -19.71
N ILE A 423 -11.90 9.50 -19.94
CA ILE A 423 -10.56 9.80 -20.44
C ILE A 423 -10.27 9.07 -21.74
N ASN A 424 -9.34 9.62 -22.53
CA ASN A 424 -8.60 8.85 -23.51
C ASN A 424 -7.17 8.62 -22.98
N TYR A 425 -6.80 7.35 -22.75
CA TYR A 425 -5.53 7.00 -22.11
C TYR A 425 -4.36 6.81 -23.08
N ASP A 426 -4.59 6.85 -24.40
CA ASP A 426 -3.52 6.87 -25.41
C ASP A 426 -3.02 8.30 -25.64
N SER A 427 -3.95 9.18 -26.01
CA SER A 427 -3.69 10.60 -26.24
C SER A 427 -3.66 11.44 -24.96
N ASN A 428 -3.85 10.80 -23.80
CA ASN A 428 -3.67 11.36 -22.47
C ASN A 428 -4.45 12.68 -22.23
N TYR A 429 -5.78 12.66 -22.39
CA TYR A 429 -6.65 13.80 -22.10
C TYR A 429 -8.03 13.43 -21.54
N LEU A 430 -8.68 14.39 -20.86
CA LEU A 430 -10.07 14.31 -20.41
C LEU A 430 -11.03 14.52 -21.59
N LEU A 431 -11.83 13.51 -21.93
CA LEU A 431 -12.84 13.60 -23.00
C LEU A 431 -13.97 14.56 -22.64
N ASN A 432 -14.26 14.69 -21.34
CA ASN A 432 -15.29 15.57 -20.79
C ASN A 432 -14.83 16.14 -19.44
N PRO A 433 -15.39 17.28 -18.99
CA PRO A 433 -15.21 17.73 -17.62
C PRO A 433 -15.61 16.64 -16.61
N ILE A 434 -14.94 16.60 -15.46
CA ILE A 434 -15.30 15.74 -14.33
C ILE A 434 -16.72 16.09 -13.88
N ARG A 435 -17.55 15.06 -13.67
CA ARG A 435 -18.97 15.19 -13.33
C ARG A 435 -19.32 14.28 -12.17
N ILE A 436 -20.44 14.54 -11.51
CA ILE A 436 -21.01 13.57 -10.57
C ILE A 436 -21.52 12.34 -11.32
N ILE A 437 -21.44 11.17 -10.68
CA ILE A 437 -21.78 9.87 -11.29
C ILE A 437 -23.17 9.89 -11.92
N THR A 438 -24.18 10.41 -11.23
CA THR A 438 -25.58 10.40 -11.68
C THR A 438 -25.86 11.32 -12.87
N GLN A 439 -24.94 12.21 -13.26
CA GLN A 439 -25.05 12.97 -14.50
C GLN A 439 -24.61 12.17 -15.73
N GLY A 440 -23.65 11.26 -15.58
CA GLY A 440 -23.19 10.37 -16.64
C GLY A 440 -23.96 9.06 -16.71
N PHE A 441 -24.43 8.59 -15.55
CA PHE A 441 -25.14 7.33 -15.37
C PHE A 441 -26.43 7.56 -14.57
N PRO A 442 -27.48 8.14 -15.19
CA PRO A 442 -28.74 8.45 -14.49
C PRO A 442 -29.40 7.25 -13.83
N SER A 443 -29.21 6.03 -14.36
CA SER A 443 -29.75 4.81 -13.75
C SER A 443 -29.17 4.50 -12.35
N LEU A 444 -28.02 5.09 -11.99
CA LEU A 444 -27.41 4.91 -10.67
C LEU A 444 -28.00 5.81 -9.59
N LYS A 445 -28.89 6.76 -9.94
CA LYS A 445 -29.53 7.67 -8.98
C LYS A 445 -30.39 6.91 -7.98
N ASN A 446 -30.32 7.28 -6.70
CA ASN A 446 -30.99 6.62 -5.58
C ASN A 446 -30.53 5.16 -5.37
N THR A 447 -29.34 4.80 -5.82
CA THR A 447 -28.71 3.51 -5.55
C THR A 447 -27.49 3.70 -4.65
N MET A 448 -26.98 2.61 -4.07
CA MET A 448 -25.74 2.66 -3.29
C MET A 448 -24.51 3.12 -4.09
N PHE A 449 -24.57 3.07 -5.43
CA PHE A 449 -23.49 3.45 -6.33
C PHE A 449 -23.43 4.96 -6.62
N GLU A 450 -24.46 5.74 -6.25
CA GLU A 450 -24.46 7.19 -6.50
C GLU A 450 -23.37 7.94 -5.73
N SER A 451 -22.94 7.36 -4.61
CA SER A 451 -21.92 7.90 -3.71
C SER A 451 -20.53 7.28 -3.91
N GLY A 452 -20.36 6.44 -4.94
CA GLY A 452 -19.09 5.82 -5.29
C GLY A 452 -19.19 4.32 -5.55
N ILE A 453 -18.12 3.77 -6.10
CA ILE A 453 -18.03 2.40 -6.61
C ILE A 453 -16.71 1.81 -6.09
N ASP A 454 -16.75 0.61 -5.52
CA ASP A 454 -15.57 -0.03 -4.89
C ASP A 454 -14.69 -0.74 -5.92
N ALA A 455 -15.26 -1.22 -7.03
CA ALA A 455 -14.54 -1.80 -8.16
C ALA A 455 -15.44 -1.83 -9.40
N ALA A 456 -14.87 -1.88 -10.59
CA ALA A 456 -15.64 -2.05 -11.82
C ALA A 456 -14.84 -2.81 -12.89
N PHE A 457 -15.52 -3.43 -13.84
CA PHE A 457 -14.90 -3.88 -15.09
C PHE A 457 -15.92 -3.95 -16.23
N ALA A 458 -15.45 -3.81 -17.46
CA ALA A 458 -16.30 -3.93 -18.65
C ALA A 458 -16.57 -5.40 -19.02
N SER A 459 -17.78 -5.70 -19.45
CA SER A 459 -18.13 -7.01 -20.00
C SER A 459 -17.49 -7.21 -21.39
N HIS A 460 -17.41 -8.46 -21.82
CA HIS A 460 -17.12 -8.84 -23.20
C HIS A 460 -18.35 -8.66 -24.10
N ARG A 461 -19.53 -8.55 -23.50
CA ARG A 461 -20.74 -8.12 -24.20
C ARG A 461 -20.69 -6.61 -24.40
N THR A 462 -21.12 -6.17 -25.57
CA THR A 462 -21.10 -4.76 -25.96
C THR A 462 -21.86 -3.90 -24.96
N ASN A 463 -21.25 -2.77 -24.57
CA ASN A 463 -21.87 -1.74 -23.74
C ASN A 463 -22.34 -2.23 -22.36
N GLU A 464 -21.80 -3.34 -21.84
CA GLU A 464 -22.11 -3.82 -20.49
C GLU A 464 -20.91 -3.62 -19.55
N ALA A 465 -21.16 -3.22 -18.31
CA ALA A 465 -20.14 -3.15 -17.25
C ALA A 465 -20.70 -3.65 -15.91
N TYR A 466 -19.82 -4.21 -15.10
CA TYR A 466 -20.13 -4.64 -13.73
C TYR A 466 -19.54 -3.62 -12.76
N LEU A 467 -20.37 -3.11 -11.85
CA LEU A 467 -19.96 -2.22 -10.75
C LEU A 467 -20.13 -2.97 -9.43
N PHE A 468 -19.15 -2.90 -8.54
CA PHE A 468 -19.17 -3.59 -7.25
C PHE A 468 -19.18 -2.57 -6.11
N LYS A 469 -19.94 -2.87 -5.06
CA LYS A 469 -19.92 -2.12 -3.81
C LYS A 469 -20.31 -3.05 -2.67
N LYS A 470 -19.39 -3.29 -1.74
CA LYS A 470 -19.53 -4.27 -0.65
C LYS A 470 -19.95 -5.66 -1.20
N ASP A 471 -21.00 -6.26 -0.65
CA ASP A 471 -21.54 -7.56 -1.05
C ASP A 471 -22.52 -7.50 -2.24
N TYR A 472 -22.67 -6.33 -2.88
CA TYR A 472 -23.56 -6.11 -4.02
C TYR A 472 -22.77 -5.79 -5.29
N TYR A 473 -23.40 -6.08 -6.42
CA TYR A 473 -22.96 -5.61 -7.72
C TYR A 473 -24.14 -5.10 -8.55
N ALA A 474 -23.84 -4.26 -9.52
CA ALA A 474 -24.75 -3.82 -10.56
C ALA A 474 -24.22 -4.22 -11.93
N LEU A 475 -25.06 -4.86 -12.75
CA LEU A 475 -24.83 -4.92 -14.19
C LEU A 475 -25.49 -3.71 -14.83
N ILE A 476 -24.67 -2.86 -15.45
CA ILE A 476 -25.16 -1.71 -16.23
C ILE A 476 -25.01 -1.97 -17.71
N ASN A 477 -25.95 -1.46 -18.50
CA ASN A 477 -25.70 -1.19 -19.90
C ASN A 477 -25.41 0.30 -20.05
N PHE A 478 -24.21 0.65 -20.47
CA PHE A 478 -23.81 2.03 -20.68
C PHE A 478 -23.75 2.29 -22.18
N ALA A 479 -24.55 3.21 -22.68
CA ALA A 479 -24.46 3.64 -24.08
C ALA A 479 -23.58 4.88 -24.15
N PRO A 480 -22.32 4.78 -24.66
CA PRO A 480 -21.41 5.91 -24.68
C PRO A 480 -22.05 7.11 -25.37
N ARG A 481 -21.97 8.29 -24.74
CA ARG A 481 -22.50 9.58 -25.23
C ARG A 481 -24.04 9.70 -25.22
N THR A 482 -24.75 8.79 -24.55
CA THR A 482 -26.20 8.92 -24.30
C THR A 482 -26.51 8.65 -22.82
N THR A 483 -27.74 8.95 -22.39
CA THR A 483 -28.21 8.71 -21.02
C THR A 483 -29.15 7.50 -20.92
N ASN A 484 -29.13 6.61 -21.91
CA ASN A 484 -30.00 5.43 -21.96
C ASN A 484 -29.34 4.23 -21.28
N ASP A 485 -29.00 4.38 -19.99
CA ASP A 485 -28.47 3.29 -19.18
C ASP A 485 -29.59 2.56 -18.42
N TYR A 486 -29.40 1.24 -18.21
CA TYR A 486 -30.24 0.45 -17.31
C TYR A 486 -29.37 -0.30 -16.32
N ILE A 487 -29.94 -0.61 -15.15
CA ILE A 487 -29.24 -1.22 -14.02
C ILE A 487 -29.99 -2.43 -13.50
N SER A 488 -29.24 -3.47 -13.10
CA SER A 488 -29.75 -4.56 -12.26
C SER A 488 -28.83 -4.77 -11.06
N VAL A 489 -29.28 -4.36 -9.87
CA VAL A 489 -28.54 -4.50 -8.60
C VAL A 489 -28.87 -5.85 -7.96
N LYS A 490 -27.83 -6.60 -7.61
CA LYS A 490 -27.92 -7.98 -7.13
C LYS A 490 -26.84 -8.24 -6.09
N LYS A 491 -27.09 -9.22 -5.21
CA LYS A 491 -26.07 -9.71 -4.27
C LYS A 491 -25.06 -10.59 -5.01
N ILE A 492 -23.76 -10.42 -4.70
CA ILE A 492 -22.67 -11.18 -5.34
C ILE A 492 -22.84 -12.68 -5.07
N SER A 493 -23.09 -13.06 -3.82
CA SER A 493 -23.24 -14.46 -3.42
C SER A 493 -24.32 -15.22 -4.20
N ASP A 494 -25.35 -14.54 -4.66
CA ASP A 494 -26.52 -15.18 -5.24
C ASP A 494 -26.31 -15.47 -6.73
N HIS A 495 -25.50 -14.65 -7.40
CA HIS A 495 -25.34 -14.67 -8.86
C HIS A 495 -23.92 -14.99 -9.34
N TRP A 496 -22.96 -15.07 -8.41
CA TRP A 496 -21.58 -15.50 -8.66
C TRP A 496 -21.26 -16.68 -7.72
N PRO A 497 -21.94 -17.84 -7.89
CA PRO A 497 -21.78 -19.00 -7.01
C PRO A 497 -20.33 -19.45 -6.80
N SER A 498 -19.45 -19.26 -7.78
CA SER A 498 -18.04 -19.65 -7.63
C SER A 498 -17.27 -18.79 -6.62
N LEU A 499 -17.76 -17.59 -6.30
CA LEU A 499 -17.16 -16.68 -5.32
C LEU A 499 -17.69 -16.89 -3.89
N ARG A 500 -18.71 -17.73 -3.67
CA ARG A 500 -19.34 -17.93 -2.32
C ARG A 500 -18.37 -18.40 -1.24
N ASN A 501 -17.38 -19.21 -1.61
CA ASN A 501 -16.38 -19.74 -0.69
C ASN A 501 -15.09 -18.90 -0.68
N ILE A 502 -15.08 -17.79 -1.41
CA ILE A 502 -13.94 -16.88 -1.53
C ILE A 502 -14.26 -15.56 -0.84
N LEU A 503 -15.47 -15.04 -1.02
CA LEU A 503 -15.94 -13.78 -0.47
C LEU A 503 -16.86 -13.98 0.75
N PRO A 504 -16.73 -13.15 1.79
CA PRO A 504 -15.74 -12.08 1.96
C PRO A 504 -14.33 -12.61 2.32
N ARG A 505 -13.29 -11.85 1.97
CA ARG A 505 -11.92 -12.10 2.46
C ARG A 505 -11.72 -11.44 3.81
N LYS A 506 -10.93 -12.09 4.66
CA LYS A 506 -10.45 -11.51 5.90
C LYS A 506 -9.24 -10.60 5.64
N ASN A 507 -9.08 -9.59 6.45
CA ASN A 507 -7.99 -8.62 6.41
C ASN A 507 -6.69 -9.20 7.01
N HIS A 508 -6.35 -10.44 6.66
CA HIS A 508 -5.17 -11.13 7.20
C HIS A 508 -3.96 -10.87 6.29
N GLY A 509 -2.89 -10.27 6.83
CA GLY A 509 -1.61 -10.12 6.16
C GLY A 509 -0.72 -11.36 6.34
N LEU A 510 0.02 -11.71 5.28
CA LEU A 510 1.12 -12.66 5.37
C LEU A 510 2.33 -11.95 5.98
N ASP A 511 3.10 -12.67 6.78
CA ASP A 511 4.33 -12.13 7.31
C ASP A 511 5.41 -11.92 6.24
N VAL A 512 5.70 -12.94 5.43
CA VAL A 512 6.83 -12.98 4.51
C VAL A 512 6.45 -13.82 3.29
N HIS A 513 6.63 -13.25 2.09
CA HIS A 513 6.61 -14.01 0.86
C HIS A 513 8.02 -14.55 0.54
N ASP A 514 8.15 -15.85 0.25
CA ASP A 514 9.43 -16.50 -0.09
C ASP A 514 9.83 -16.26 -1.57
N HIS A 515 9.73 -15.03 -2.07
CA HIS A 515 10.24 -14.66 -3.39
C HIS A 515 11.77 -14.47 -3.38
N THR A 516 12.49 -15.34 -2.69
CA THR A 516 13.95 -15.42 -2.76
C THR A 516 14.34 -16.31 -3.93
N LYS A 517 14.05 -15.86 -5.15
CA LYS A 517 15.05 -16.05 -6.19
C LYS A 517 15.94 -14.82 -6.15
N PRO A 518 17.27 -14.98 -6.03
CA PRO A 518 18.16 -13.88 -6.34
C PRO A 518 17.93 -13.58 -7.82
N ALA A 519 17.06 -12.61 -8.11
CA ALA A 519 17.07 -11.99 -9.42
C ALA A 519 18.44 -11.31 -9.47
N ALA A 520 19.36 -11.87 -10.26
CA ALA A 520 20.71 -11.34 -10.42
C ALA A 520 20.69 -9.82 -10.66
N ASP A 521 19.63 -9.28 -11.27
CA ASP A 521 19.47 -7.84 -11.54
C ASP A 521 18.95 -6.99 -10.38
N ARG A 522 18.27 -7.55 -9.36
CA ARG A 522 17.82 -6.76 -8.19
C ARG A 522 18.85 -6.74 -7.06
N ASP A 523 19.86 -7.60 -7.18
CA ASP A 523 20.80 -7.92 -6.12
C ASP A 523 22.19 -7.29 -6.30
N HIS A 524 22.36 -6.35 -7.23
CA HIS A 524 23.59 -5.58 -7.37
C HIS A 524 23.64 -4.37 -6.41
N ASP A 525 23.28 -4.57 -5.15
CA ASP A 525 23.68 -3.66 -4.07
C ASP A 525 25.13 -3.98 -3.67
N GLU A 526 26.08 -3.70 -4.57
CA GLU A 526 27.47 -3.43 -4.22
C GLU A 526 27.64 -1.92 -4.13
N LEU A 527 27.65 -1.41 -2.89
CA LEU A 527 28.68 -0.53 -2.30
C LEU A 527 28.31 -0.28 -0.83
#